data_AF-A0A1Z4VSL9-F1
#
_entry.id   AF-A0A1Z4VSL9-F1
#
_cell.length_a   1.000
_cell.length_b   1.000
_cell.length_c   1.000
_cell.angle_alpha   90.00
_cell.angle_beta   90.00
_cell.angle_gamma   90.00
#
_symmetry.space_group_name_H-M   'P 1'
#
loop_
_entity.id
_entity.type
_entity.pdbx_description
1 polymer ?
#
loop_
_entity_poly.entity_id
_entity_poly.type
_entity_poly.pdbx_seq_one_letter_code
_entity_poly.pdbx_strand_id
1 'polypeptide(L)'
;MPSSRGWKAIELIELSLCIPGLLGPLAGLDPAQIDLPAVPALSRLLSRADRGRGPRDAFEALAGLGGYPRGALPAARLRYLGETGGMGGPGELLCADPVHLRADQDRVLLFDADLNVTAGEARALCAAFNAFEADSSMRLECVTPEHWYLHLPDAAGITTTPLPYARGRDIDPLLPAGRDSSRWHALLNEWQMLLFQQPVNQQRQQSGRPMINGIWLWGEGELVDGQTEFRTLWADDPLVQGIGRHLSVNARPLPADPAHWLASVGPGQHWIHLTGLLQPLAYRDLEHWSQAVMELEAAWFQPLLAAVRSGRVQRVSLLPCNGAVFHYQGRHRFRFWRRDKRFSAYLQ
;
A
#
# COMPACT_ATOMS: atom_id res chain seq x y z
N MET A 1 -41.59 0.74 40.95
CA MET A 1 -40.94 0.90 39.64
C MET A 1 -39.44 1.08 39.88
N PRO A 2 -38.59 0.07 39.63
CA PRO A 2 -37.16 0.25 39.80
C PRO A 2 -36.58 0.98 38.59
N SER A 3 -35.85 2.05 38.88
CA SER A 3 -35.07 2.85 37.94
C SER A 3 -34.02 1.95 37.26
N SER A 4 -34.18 1.75 35.96
CA SER A 4 -33.15 1.18 35.10
C SER A 4 -32.05 2.23 34.92
N ARG A 5 -30.94 2.05 35.65
CA ARG A 5 -29.68 2.69 35.27
C ARG A 5 -29.29 2.13 33.91
N GLY A 6 -29.68 2.82 32.84
CA GLY A 6 -29.18 2.57 31.50
C GLY A 6 -27.67 2.79 31.51
N TRP A 7 -26.92 1.71 31.42
CA TRP A 7 -25.50 1.79 31.12
C TRP A 7 -25.43 2.35 29.69
N LYS A 8 -25.21 3.66 29.54
CA LYS A 8 -24.81 4.20 28.23
C LYS A 8 -23.58 3.42 27.84
N ALA A 9 -23.66 2.63 26.77
CA ALA A 9 -22.49 2.03 26.15
C ALA A 9 -21.51 3.18 25.94
N ILE A 10 -20.35 3.11 26.59
CA ILE A 10 -19.28 4.07 26.35
C ILE A 10 -18.97 3.91 24.87
N GLU A 11 -19.14 4.97 24.10
CA GLU A 11 -18.86 4.94 22.67
C GLU A 11 -17.33 4.98 22.52
N LEU A 12 -16.73 3.82 22.25
CA LEU A 12 -15.28 3.61 22.31
C LEU A 12 -14.61 3.95 20.98
N ILE A 13 -13.40 4.52 21.06
CA ILE A 13 -12.53 4.71 19.90
C ILE A 13 -11.46 3.65 19.90
N GLU A 14 -11.40 2.91 18.80
CA GLU A 14 -10.34 1.95 18.52
C GLU A 14 -9.68 2.29 17.18
N LEU A 15 -8.35 2.32 17.17
CA LEU A 15 -7.58 2.69 15.98
C LEU A 15 -6.69 1.52 15.56
N SER A 16 -6.74 1.17 14.29
CA SER A 16 -5.83 0.21 13.66
C SER A 16 -4.97 0.94 12.64
N LEU A 17 -3.67 1.08 12.94
CA LEU A 17 -2.71 1.66 12.03
C LEU A 17 -2.00 0.54 11.27
N CYS A 18 -2.26 0.46 9.98
CA CYS A 18 -1.55 -0.39 9.04
C CYS A 18 -0.37 0.38 8.46
N ILE A 19 0.85 -0.05 8.82
CA ILE A 19 2.10 0.66 8.56
C ILE A 19 3.11 -0.33 7.94
N PRO A 20 2.90 -0.78 6.70
CA PRO A 20 3.81 -1.71 6.05
C PRO A 20 5.24 -1.16 5.99
N GLY A 21 6.23 -1.99 6.33
CA GLY A 21 7.64 -1.60 6.33
C GLY A 21 8.13 -0.91 7.61
N LEU A 22 7.27 -0.74 8.62
CA LEU A 22 7.66 -0.13 9.91
C LEU A 22 8.76 -0.91 10.65
N LEU A 23 8.74 -2.24 10.53
CA LEU A 23 9.66 -3.13 11.24
C LEU A 23 10.58 -3.92 10.30
N GLY A 24 10.89 -3.38 9.13
CA GLY A 24 11.67 -4.05 8.10
C GLY A 24 10.82 -4.89 7.12
N PRO A 25 11.45 -5.80 6.34
CA PRO A 25 12.81 -6.31 6.53
C PRO A 25 13.90 -5.34 6.05
N LEU A 26 14.94 -5.14 6.87
CA LEU A 26 16.15 -4.39 6.49
C LEU A 26 17.20 -5.37 5.94
N ALA A 27 16.82 -6.12 4.90
CA ALA A 27 17.56 -7.27 4.41
C ALA A 27 19.01 -6.92 4.04
N GLY A 28 19.97 -7.64 4.62
CA GLY A 28 21.41 -7.49 4.35
C GLY A 28 22.10 -6.40 5.18
N LEU A 29 21.40 -5.77 6.12
CA LEU A 29 21.95 -4.76 7.02
C LEU A 29 21.91 -5.27 8.46
N ASP A 30 23.00 -5.10 9.20
CA ASP A 30 23.03 -5.35 10.63
C ASP A 30 22.30 -4.21 11.36
N PRO A 31 21.18 -4.44 12.06
CA PRO A 31 20.47 -3.39 12.79
C PRO A 31 21.32 -2.69 13.86
N ALA A 32 22.45 -3.28 14.28
CA ALA A 32 23.40 -2.66 15.19
C ALA A 32 24.31 -1.62 14.49
N GLN A 33 24.39 -1.64 13.16
CA GLN A 33 25.19 -0.73 12.34
C GLN A 33 24.36 0.38 11.68
N ILE A 34 23.03 0.33 11.84
CA ILE A 34 22.12 1.36 11.35
C ILE A 34 21.94 2.41 12.44
N ASP A 35 22.16 3.68 12.11
CA ASP A 35 21.76 4.78 12.98
C ASP A 35 20.24 4.90 12.98
N LEU A 36 19.61 4.40 14.04
CA LEU A 36 18.16 4.30 14.13
C LEU A 36 17.56 5.54 14.79
N PRO A 37 16.40 6.00 14.31
CA PRO A 37 15.77 7.20 14.82
C PRO A 37 15.29 7.03 16.27
N ALA A 38 15.31 8.14 17.02
CA ALA A 38 14.79 8.18 18.38
C ALA A 38 13.24 8.19 18.35
N VAL A 39 12.63 7.04 18.59
CA VAL A 39 11.17 6.85 18.56
C VAL A 39 10.59 6.40 19.92
N PRO A 40 10.60 7.28 20.95
CA PRO A 40 10.23 6.90 22.31
C PRO A 40 8.74 6.51 22.45
N ALA A 41 7.82 7.16 21.74
CA ALA A 41 6.40 6.82 21.80
C ALA A 41 6.14 5.46 21.14
N LEU A 42 6.67 5.23 19.93
CA LEU A 42 6.61 3.94 19.27
C LEU A 42 7.23 2.83 20.12
N SER A 43 8.45 3.04 20.64
CA SER A 43 9.14 2.07 21.50
C SER A 43 8.30 1.68 22.70
N ARG A 44 7.60 2.63 23.31
CA ARG A 44 6.71 2.37 24.44
C ARG A 44 5.43 1.63 24.03
N LEU A 45 4.81 2.00 22.91
CA LEU A 45 3.64 1.32 22.36
C LEU A 45 3.97 -0.16 22.10
N LEU A 46 5.07 -0.44 21.41
CA LEU A 46 5.52 -1.80 21.08
C LEU A 46 5.89 -2.61 22.34
N SER A 47 6.67 -2.02 23.27
CA SER A 47 7.19 -2.75 24.43
C SER A 47 6.14 -3.19 25.43
N ARG A 48 5.04 -2.44 25.51
CA ARG A 48 3.97 -2.70 26.47
C ARG A 48 2.74 -3.32 25.85
N ALA A 49 2.65 -3.38 24.53
CA ALA A 49 1.55 -4.02 23.82
C ALA A 49 1.47 -5.53 24.04
N ASP A 50 0.27 -6.07 23.84
CA ASP A 50 0.10 -7.50 23.58
C ASP A 50 0.47 -7.78 22.12
N ARG A 51 1.34 -8.78 21.91
CA ARG A 51 1.76 -9.19 20.57
C ARG A 51 0.89 -10.36 20.11
N GLY A 52 0.26 -10.21 18.95
CA GLY A 52 -0.52 -11.24 18.29
C GLY A 52 0.05 -11.62 16.92
N ARG A 53 -0.68 -12.49 16.22
CA ARG A 53 -0.46 -12.77 14.79
C ARG A 53 -1.19 -11.73 13.96
N GLY A 54 -0.49 -11.12 13.01
CA GLY A 54 -1.01 -10.11 12.10
C GLY A 54 -0.82 -10.49 10.63
N PRO A 55 -1.18 -9.59 9.69
CA PRO A 55 -0.94 -9.80 8.27
C PRO A 55 0.55 -9.90 7.97
N ARG A 56 0.94 -10.77 7.04
CA ARG A 56 2.35 -10.99 6.66
C ARG A 56 2.90 -9.90 5.75
N ASP A 57 2.02 -9.17 5.10
CA ASP A 57 2.35 -8.12 4.15
C ASP A 57 1.17 -7.14 3.97
N ALA A 58 1.39 -6.06 3.23
CA ALA A 58 0.39 -5.01 3.00
C ALA A 58 -0.88 -5.53 2.31
N PHE A 59 -0.74 -6.42 1.33
CA PHE A 59 -1.86 -6.94 0.54
C PHE A 59 -2.71 -7.91 1.35
N GLU A 60 -2.12 -8.72 2.23
CA GLU A 60 -2.85 -9.52 3.21
C GLU A 60 -3.61 -8.63 4.21
N ALA A 61 -3.04 -7.49 4.61
CA ALA A 61 -3.73 -6.53 5.47
C ALA A 61 -4.95 -5.92 4.77
N LEU A 62 -4.82 -5.52 3.51
CA LEU A 62 -5.92 -4.96 2.71
C LEU A 62 -7.00 -6.02 2.38
N ALA A 63 -6.59 -7.26 2.10
CA ALA A 63 -7.53 -8.37 1.93
C ALA A 63 -8.35 -8.59 3.21
N GLY A 64 -7.68 -8.63 4.37
CA GLY A 64 -8.35 -8.74 5.67
C GLY A 64 -9.25 -7.55 6.00
N LEU A 65 -8.85 -6.34 5.62
CA LEU A 65 -9.67 -5.14 5.79
C LEU A 65 -11.00 -5.24 5.04
N GLY A 66 -10.96 -5.76 3.82
CA GLY A 66 -12.10 -5.85 2.93
C GLY A 66 -12.92 -7.15 3.02
N GLY A 67 -12.49 -8.13 3.82
CA GLY A 67 -13.11 -9.45 3.90
C GLY A 67 -12.80 -10.37 2.71
N TYR A 68 -11.73 -10.10 1.95
CA TYR A 68 -11.32 -10.91 0.80
C TYR A 68 -10.52 -12.15 1.22
N PRO A 69 -10.54 -13.22 0.42
CA PRO A 69 -9.65 -14.35 0.62
C PRO A 69 -8.17 -13.92 0.58
N ARG A 70 -7.34 -14.57 1.42
CA ARG A 70 -5.90 -14.28 1.46
C ARG A 70 -5.26 -14.56 0.11
N GLY A 71 -4.50 -13.58 -0.39
CA GLY A 71 -3.81 -13.69 -1.68
C GLY A 71 -4.71 -13.50 -2.90
N ALA A 72 -5.97 -13.10 -2.71
CA ALA A 72 -6.92 -12.86 -3.79
C ALA A 72 -7.60 -11.48 -3.64
N LEU A 73 -6.80 -10.45 -3.33
CA LEU A 73 -7.30 -9.07 -3.33
C LEU A 73 -7.47 -8.63 -4.81
N PRO A 74 -8.69 -8.28 -5.26
CA PRO A 74 -8.94 -7.80 -6.62
C PRO A 74 -8.46 -6.35 -6.77
N ALA A 75 -7.13 -6.17 -6.71
CA ALA A 75 -6.52 -4.86 -6.49
C ALA A 75 -6.77 -3.90 -7.65
N ALA A 76 -6.81 -4.37 -8.90
CA ALA A 76 -7.11 -3.53 -10.06
C ALA A 76 -8.53 -2.96 -9.99
N ARG A 77 -9.53 -3.80 -9.70
CA ARG A 77 -10.93 -3.39 -9.52
C ARG A 77 -11.07 -2.38 -8.38
N LEU A 78 -10.43 -2.66 -7.25
CA LEU A 78 -10.50 -1.78 -6.08
C LEU A 78 -9.81 -0.44 -6.34
N ARG A 79 -8.61 -0.45 -6.94
CA ARG A 79 -7.90 0.79 -7.26
C ARG A 79 -8.70 1.64 -8.25
N TYR A 80 -9.22 1.01 -9.31
CA TYR A 80 -10.04 1.69 -10.30
C TYR A 80 -11.30 2.31 -9.68
N LEU A 81 -12.02 1.56 -8.84
CA LEU A 81 -13.17 2.06 -8.09
C LEU A 81 -12.77 3.20 -7.14
N GLY A 82 -11.59 3.11 -6.54
CA GLY A 82 -10.94 4.11 -5.69
C GLY A 82 -10.64 5.44 -6.37
N GLU A 83 -10.37 5.42 -7.67
CA GLU A 83 -10.01 6.62 -8.42
C GLU A 83 -11.18 7.19 -9.21
N THR A 84 -11.96 6.32 -9.84
CA THR A 84 -12.99 6.72 -10.82
C THR A 84 -14.41 6.68 -10.26
N GLY A 85 -14.63 5.90 -9.20
CA GLY A 85 -15.98 5.54 -8.74
C GLY A 85 -16.72 4.55 -9.66
N GLY A 86 -16.10 4.12 -10.75
CA GLY A 86 -16.63 3.13 -11.69
C GLY A 86 -16.09 1.72 -11.44
N MET A 87 -16.68 0.73 -12.12
CA MET A 87 -16.30 -0.68 -12.01
C MET A 87 -15.28 -1.13 -13.07
N GLY A 88 -14.93 -0.29 -14.03
CA GLY A 88 -14.04 -0.64 -15.15
C GLY A 88 -14.73 -1.39 -16.29
N GLY A 89 -16.05 -1.59 -16.24
CA GLY A 89 -16.80 -2.29 -17.28
C GLY A 89 -16.71 -3.82 -17.19
N PRO A 90 -17.27 -4.54 -18.19
CA PRO A 90 -17.21 -6.00 -18.27
C PRO A 90 -15.81 -6.49 -18.67
N GLY A 91 -15.58 -7.80 -18.50
CA GLY A 91 -14.28 -8.43 -18.77
C GLY A 91 -13.31 -8.27 -17.60
N GLU A 92 -12.05 -8.62 -17.77
CA GLU A 92 -11.04 -8.50 -16.71
C GLU A 92 -10.33 -7.14 -16.73
N LEU A 93 -9.95 -6.65 -15.55
CA LEU A 93 -9.17 -5.43 -15.39
C LEU A 93 -7.86 -5.75 -14.66
N LEU A 94 -6.74 -5.27 -15.20
CA LEU A 94 -5.44 -5.32 -14.55
C LEU A 94 -4.92 -3.91 -14.34
N CYS A 95 -4.22 -3.66 -13.23
CA CYS A 95 -3.31 -2.52 -13.14
C CYS A 95 -2.21 -2.69 -14.20
N ALA A 96 -1.79 -1.60 -14.82
CA ALA A 96 -0.83 -1.59 -15.91
C ALA A 96 0.17 -0.43 -15.72
N ASP A 97 0.82 -0.40 -14.56
CA ASP A 97 1.56 0.79 -14.13
C ASP A 97 2.81 1.04 -14.97
N PRO A 98 3.10 2.29 -15.35
CA PRO A 98 4.31 2.64 -16.08
C PRO A 98 5.55 2.39 -15.22
N VAL A 99 6.56 1.73 -15.79
CA VAL A 99 7.83 1.43 -15.11
C VAL A 99 9.05 1.72 -15.98
N HIS A 100 10.19 1.92 -15.32
CA HIS A 100 11.51 1.89 -15.92
C HIS A 100 12.19 0.55 -15.61
N LEU A 101 12.45 -0.23 -16.66
CA LEU A 101 13.22 -1.46 -16.62
C LEU A 101 14.66 -1.17 -17.04
N ARG A 102 15.61 -1.56 -16.18
CA ARG A 102 17.04 -1.35 -16.42
C ARG A 102 17.79 -2.67 -16.34
N ALA A 103 18.52 -3.00 -17.40
CA ALA A 103 19.45 -4.13 -17.38
C ALA A 103 20.60 -3.85 -16.40
N ASP A 104 20.90 -4.82 -15.53
CA ASP A 104 22.02 -4.81 -14.59
C ASP A 104 22.69 -6.19 -14.59
N GLN A 105 23.85 -6.28 -15.24
CA GLN A 105 24.58 -7.53 -15.46
C GLN A 105 23.68 -8.61 -16.12
N ASP A 106 23.35 -9.67 -15.38
CA ASP A 106 22.54 -10.80 -15.83
C ASP A 106 21.06 -10.68 -15.39
N ARG A 107 20.61 -9.48 -14.97
CA ARG A 107 19.28 -9.25 -14.41
C ARG A 107 18.62 -8.01 -15.01
N VAL A 108 17.29 -7.93 -14.88
CA VAL A 108 16.54 -6.73 -15.23
C VAL A 108 15.84 -6.22 -13.98
N LEU A 109 16.21 -5.01 -13.55
CA LEU A 109 15.68 -4.38 -12.35
C LEU A 109 14.53 -3.44 -12.70
N LEU A 110 13.47 -3.48 -11.89
CA LEU A 110 12.30 -2.60 -12.02
C LEU A 110 12.42 -1.36 -11.12
N PHE A 111 12.17 -0.20 -11.71
CA PHE A 111 12.07 1.08 -11.03
C PHE A 111 10.77 1.78 -11.42
N ASP A 112 10.08 2.34 -10.44
CA ASP A 112 8.90 3.20 -10.63
C ASP A 112 9.04 4.56 -9.93
N ALA A 113 9.98 4.66 -8.99
CA ALA A 113 10.34 5.92 -8.35
C ALA A 113 10.95 6.89 -9.37
N ASP A 114 10.72 8.19 -9.14
CA ASP A 114 11.29 9.31 -9.90
C ASP A 114 10.94 9.36 -11.39
N LEU A 115 10.01 8.50 -11.85
CA LEU A 115 9.48 8.59 -13.20
C LEU A 115 8.82 9.95 -13.43
N ASN A 116 8.13 10.52 -12.44
CA ASN A 116 7.48 11.83 -12.53
C ASN A 116 6.73 11.95 -13.86
N VAL A 117 5.88 10.97 -14.14
CA VAL A 117 5.18 10.86 -15.42
C VAL A 117 4.25 12.05 -15.54
N THR A 118 4.36 12.81 -16.62
CA THR A 118 3.43 13.91 -16.87
C THR A 118 2.15 13.40 -17.52
N ALA A 119 1.04 14.14 -17.34
CA ALA A 119 -0.22 13.81 -18.01
C ALA A 119 -0.10 13.79 -19.54
N GLY A 120 0.80 14.60 -20.11
CA GLY A 120 1.09 14.61 -21.55
C GLY A 120 1.83 13.35 -22.00
N GLU A 121 2.85 12.93 -21.24
CA GLU A 121 3.59 11.69 -21.49
C GLU A 121 2.66 10.47 -21.40
N ALA A 122 1.88 10.36 -20.32
CA ALA A 122 0.94 9.25 -20.14
C ALA A 122 -0.08 9.17 -21.29
N ARG A 123 -0.66 10.30 -21.70
CA ARG A 123 -1.61 10.34 -22.83
C ARG A 123 -0.97 9.89 -24.15
N ALA A 124 0.27 10.33 -24.42
CA ALA A 124 0.98 9.96 -25.63
C ALA A 124 1.29 8.45 -25.67
N LEU A 125 1.78 7.89 -24.56
CA LEU A 125 2.08 6.46 -24.46
C LEU A 125 0.81 5.61 -24.54
N CYS A 126 -0.28 6.05 -23.90
CA CYS A 126 -1.59 5.41 -24.00
C CYS A 126 -2.14 5.36 -25.42
N ALA A 127 -2.05 6.49 -26.14
CA ALA A 127 -2.49 6.56 -27.52
C ALA A 127 -1.65 5.66 -28.43
N ALA A 128 -0.34 5.60 -28.22
CA ALA A 128 0.56 4.71 -28.97
C ALA A 128 0.24 3.24 -28.72
N PHE A 129 0.01 2.86 -27.44
CA PHE A 129 -0.41 1.51 -27.07
C PHE A 129 -1.71 1.11 -27.76
N ASN A 130 -2.76 1.93 -27.63
CA ASN A 130 -4.08 1.62 -28.19
C ASN A 130 -4.08 1.61 -29.73
N ALA A 131 -3.19 2.37 -30.37
CA ALA A 131 -3.00 2.30 -31.82
C ALA A 131 -2.27 1.00 -32.24
N PHE A 132 -1.29 0.56 -31.45
CA PHE A 132 -0.58 -0.70 -31.69
C PHE A 132 -1.49 -1.92 -31.50
N GLU A 133 -2.34 -1.87 -30.48
CA GLU A 133 -3.28 -2.94 -30.11
C GLU A 133 -4.66 -2.80 -30.77
N ALA A 134 -4.80 -2.00 -31.84
CA ALA A 134 -6.09 -1.66 -32.44
C ALA A 134 -6.88 -2.87 -32.99
N ASP A 135 -6.16 -3.89 -33.47
CA ASP A 135 -6.75 -5.16 -33.95
C ASP A 135 -6.94 -6.19 -32.82
N SER A 136 -6.46 -5.88 -31.61
CA SER A 136 -6.71 -6.67 -30.42
C SER A 136 -8.02 -6.24 -29.74
N SER A 137 -8.48 -7.02 -28.77
CA SER A 137 -9.57 -6.61 -27.88
C SER A 137 -9.08 -5.95 -26.58
N MET A 138 -7.79 -5.66 -26.47
CA MET A 138 -7.17 -5.05 -25.30
C MET A 138 -7.20 -3.53 -25.41
N ARG A 139 -7.42 -2.85 -24.29
CA ARG A 139 -7.40 -1.39 -24.23
C ARG A 139 -6.68 -0.92 -22.99
N LEU A 140 -5.72 -0.02 -23.16
CA LEU A 140 -5.07 0.68 -22.07
C LEU A 140 -5.82 1.98 -21.75
N GLU A 141 -6.05 2.23 -20.48
CA GLU A 141 -6.64 3.46 -19.95
C GLU A 141 -5.69 4.07 -18.91
N CYS A 142 -5.32 5.35 -19.08
CA CYS A 142 -4.47 6.08 -18.13
C CYS A 142 -5.35 7.02 -17.30
N VAL A 143 -5.76 6.57 -16.11
CA VAL A 143 -6.63 7.35 -15.21
C VAL A 143 -5.85 8.48 -14.56
N THR A 144 -4.63 8.19 -14.10
CA THR A 144 -3.65 9.19 -13.64
C THR A 144 -2.36 9.03 -14.43
N PRO A 145 -1.39 9.97 -14.32
CA PRO A 145 -0.11 9.80 -14.98
C PRO A 145 0.63 8.51 -14.56
N GLU A 146 0.41 8.00 -13.35
CA GLU A 146 1.12 6.85 -12.78
C GLU A 146 0.25 5.61 -12.56
N HIS A 147 -1.08 5.71 -12.68
CA HIS A 147 -2.00 4.57 -12.53
C HIS A 147 -2.76 4.33 -13.82
N TRP A 148 -2.37 3.27 -14.52
CA TRP A 148 -3.01 2.85 -15.76
C TRP A 148 -3.66 1.49 -15.57
N TYR A 149 -4.56 1.15 -16.50
CA TYR A 149 -5.38 -0.05 -16.44
C TYR A 149 -5.47 -0.70 -17.82
N LEU A 150 -5.24 -2.00 -17.86
CA LEU A 150 -5.46 -2.82 -19.03
C LEU A 150 -6.83 -3.48 -18.93
N HIS A 151 -7.71 -3.14 -19.86
CA HIS A 151 -9.02 -3.74 -20.04
C HIS A 151 -8.90 -4.93 -20.98
N LEU A 152 -9.43 -6.08 -20.56
CA LEU A 152 -9.42 -7.34 -21.30
C LEU A 152 -10.86 -7.85 -21.44
N PRO A 153 -11.24 -8.44 -22.59
CA PRO A 153 -12.58 -8.99 -22.76
C PRO A 153 -12.81 -10.24 -21.90
N ASP A 154 -11.75 -11.03 -21.71
CA ASP A 154 -11.74 -12.32 -21.05
C ASP A 154 -10.62 -12.36 -20.00
N ALA A 155 -10.69 -13.34 -19.10
CA ALA A 155 -9.65 -13.57 -18.09
C ALA A 155 -8.28 -13.83 -18.73
N ALA A 156 -7.26 -13.17 -18.20
CA ALA A 156 -5.88 -13.22 -18.66
C ALA A 156 -5.22 -14.58 -18.43
N GLY A 157 -5.74 -15.38 -17.50
CA GLY A 157 -5.21 -16.71 -17.19
C GLY A 157 -3.83 -16.70 -16.51
N ILE A 158 -3.50 -15.59 -15.83
CA ILE A 158 -2.21 -15.36 -15.17
C ILE A 158 -2.38 -15.00 -13.70
N THR A 159 -1.33 -15.24 -12.94
CA THR A 159 -1.12 -14.72 -11.60
C THR A 159 0.02 -13.71 -11.66
N THR A 160 -0.16 -12.56 -11.04
CA THR A 160 0.80 -11.46 -11.11
C THR A 160 1.48 -11.19 -9.76
N THR A 161 2.55 -10.39 -9.81
CA THR A 161 3.19 -9.84 -8.61
C THR A 161 2.80 -8.37 -8.47
N PRO A 162 2.22 -7.92 -7.34
CA PRO A 162 1.95 -6.50 -7.12
C PRO A 162 3.19 -5.60 -7.27
N LEU A 163 3.03 -4.44 -7.91
CA LEU A 163 4.13 -3.49 -8.16
C LEU A 163 4.98 -3.20 -6.92
N PRO A 164 4.42 -2.94 -5.71
CA PRO A 164 5.24 -2.68 -4.52
C PRO A 164 6.21 -3.81 -4.16
N TYR A 165 5.99 -5.03 -4.62
CA TYR A 165 6.87 -6.19 -4.39
C TYR A 165 7.88 -6.45 -5.50
N ALA A 166 7.78 -5.72 -6.62
CA ALA A 166 8.69 -5.81 -7.76
C ALA A 166 9.76 -4.71 -7.77
N ARG A 167 9.54 -3.59 -7.06
CA ARG A 167 10.46 -2.46 -6.94
C ARG A 167 11.87 -2.88 -6.53
N GLY A 168 12.88 -2.43 -7.28
CA GLY A 168 14.30 -2.66 -6.99
C GLY A 168 14.74 -4.12 -7.09
N ARG A 169 13.92 -5.00 -7.67
CA ARG A 169 14.19 -6.44 -7.78
C ARG A 169 14.32 -6.87 -9.22
N ASP A 170 14.95 -8.02 -9.39
CA ASP A 170 14.98 -8.76 -10.64
C ASP A 170 13.56 -9.18 -11.02
N ILE A 171 13.15 -8.84 -12.24
CA ILE A 171 11.77 -9.06 -12.70
C ILE A 171 11.51 -10.49 -13.14
N ASP A 172 12.53 -11.24 -13.58
CA ASP A 172 12.37 -12.58 -14.14
C ASP A 172 11.53 -13.53 -13.27
N PRO A 173 11.78 -13.64 -11.94
CA PRO A 173 10.96 -14.49 -11.08
C PRO A 173 9.59 -13.89 -10.72
N LEU A 174 9.31 -12.65 -11.13
CA LEU A 174 8.13 -11.86 -10.75
C LEU A 174 7.17 -11.59 -11.93
N LEU A 175 7.58 -11.91 -13.16
CA LEU A 175 6.74 -11.82 -14.34
C LEU A 175 5.48 -12.70 -14.23
N PRO A 176 4.41 -12.40 -15.01
CA PRO A 176 3.17 -13.16 -14.97
C PRO A 176 3.35 -14.68 -15.09
N ALA A 177 2.89 -15.41 -14.09
CA ALA A 177 2.91 -16.87 -14.07
C ALA A 177 1.54 -17.44 -14.45
N GLY A 178 1.46 -18.72 -14.78
CA GLY A 178 0.21 -19.40 -15.07
C GLY A 178 0.18 -20.07 -16.45
N ARG A 179 -1.01 -20.44 -16.90
CA ARG A 179 -1.20 -21.21 -18.14
C ARG A 179 -0.70 -20.45 -19.37
N ASP A 180 -0.91 -19.14 -19.39
CA ASP A 180 -0.65 -18.28 -20.55
C ASP A 180 0.60 -17.39 -20.37
N SER A 181 1.50 -17.72 -19.43
CA SER A 181 2.67 -16.90 -19.09
C SER A 181 3.54 -16.55 -20.31
N SER A 182 3.85 -17.53 -21.17
CA SER A 182 4.66 -17.31 -22.37
C SER A 182 4.05 -16.28 -23.33
N ARG A 183 2.72 -16.27 -23.48
CA ARG A 183 2.01 -15.29 -24.30
C ARG A 183 2.15 -13.89 -23.69
N TRP A 184 1.95 -13.78 -22.39
CA TRP A 184 2.07 -12.51 -21.67
C TRP A 184 3.50 -11.97 -21.65
N HIS A 185 4.52 -12.82 -21.53
CA HIS A 185 5.92 -12.40 -21.65
C HIS A 185 6.23 -11.85 -23.04
N ALA A 186 5.71 -12.48 -24.10
CA ALA A 186 5.86 -11.98 -25.47
C ALA A 186 5.21 -10.60 -25.63
N LEU A 187 3.96 -10.44 -25.19
CA LEU A 187 3.25 -9.15 -25.22
C LEU A 187 3.98 -8.06 -24.43
N LEU A 188 4.43 -8.36 -23.21
CA LEU A 188 5.20 -7.41 -22.40
C LEU A 188 6.48 -6.96 -23.11
N ASN A 189 7.19 -7.86 -23.79
CA ASN A 189 8.38 -7.52 -24.57
C ASN A 189 8.06 -6.66 -25.80
N GLU A 190 6.98 -6.98 -26.52
CA GLU A 190 6.49 -6.18 -27.65
C GLU A 190 6.13 -4.75 -27.20
N TRP A 191 5.43 -4.62 -26.07
CA TRP A 191 5.08 -3.33 -25.50
C TRP A 191 6.31 -2.56 -25.01
N GLN A 192 7.32 -3.23 -24.46
CA GLN A 192 8.59 -2.56 -24.14
C GLN A 192 9.24 -1.97 -25.39
N MET A 193 9.29 -2.73 -26.49
CA MET A 193 9.82 -2.23 -27.77
C MET A 193 9.01 -1.05 -28.31
N LEU A 194 7.67 -1.12 -28.23
CA LEU A 194 6.77 -0.03 -28.62
C LEU A 194 7.04 1.24 -27.81
N LEU A 195 7.08 1.12 -26.48
CA LEU A 195 7.27 2.25 -25.57
C LEU A 195 8.65 2.89 -25.74
N PHE A 196 9.69 2.07 -25.90
CA PHE A 196 11.06 2.55 -26.13
C PHE A 196 11.16 3.47 -27.35
N GLN A 197 10.40 3.19 -28.42
CA GLN A 197 10.43 3.98 -29.66
C GLN A 197 9.69 5.32 -29.57
N GLN A 198 8.91 5.55 -28.52
CA GLN A 198 8.04 6.73 -28.43
C GLN A 198 8.83 8.04 -28.29
N PRO A 199 8.44 9.12 -29.00
CA PRO A 199 9.13 10.42 -28.94
C PRO A 199 9.27 10.98 -27.52
N VAL A 200 8.29 10.73 -26.65
CA VAL A 200 8.33 11.15 -25.25
C VAL A 200 9.48 10.51 -24.49
N ASN A 201 9.81 9.24 -24.76
CA ASN A 201 10.95 8.56 -24.14
C ASN A 201 12.28 9.05 -24.69
N GLN A 202 12.35 9.38 -25.98
CA GLN A 202 13.53 10.02 -26.57
C GLN A 202 13.82 11.37 -25.90
N GLN A 203 12.79 12.19 -25.65
CA GLN A 203 12.93 13.47 -24.95
C GLN A 203 13.36 13.28 -23.48
N ARG A 204 12.81 12.27 -22.79
CA ARG A 204 13.23 11.92 -21.43
C ARG A 204 14.71 11.57 -21.39
N GLN A 205 15.19 10.73 -22.29
CA GLN A 205 16.62 10.37 -22.39
C GLN A 205 17.50 11.58 -22.67
N GLN A 206 17.14 12.45 -23.62
CA GLN A 206 17.88 13.68 -23.92
C GLN A 206 17.98 14.62 -22.71
N SER A 207 17.01 14.53 -21.80
CA SER A 207 16.95 15.32 -20.57
C SER A 207 17.51 14.58 -19.34
N GLY A 208 18.14 13.41 -19.52
CA GLY A 208 18.67 12.59 -18.43
C GLY A 208 17.62 11.96 -17.50
N ARG A 209 16.34 11.93 -17.90
CA ARG A 209 15.25 11.30 -17.14
C ARG A 209 15.14 9.81 -17.51
N PRO A 210 14.81 8.91 -16.56
CA PRO A 210 14.58 7.49 -16.85
C PRO A 210 13.42 7.32 -17.83
N MET A 211 13.51 6.37 -18.76
CA MET A 211 12.42 6.10 -19.71
C MET A 211 11.28 5.35 -19.04
N ILE A 212 10.06 5.57 -19.53
CA ILE A 212 8.90 4.72 -19.26
C ILE A 212 8.91 3.63 -20.33
N ASN A 213 9.73 2.60 -20.14
CA ASN A 213 9.97 1.56 -21.15
C ASN A 213 9.28 0.24 -20.83
N GLY A 214 8.44 0.17 -19.80
CA GLY A 214 7.63 -1.01 -19.49
C GLY A 214 6.30 -0.66 -18.85
N ILE A 215 5.42 -1.66 -18.84
CA ILE A 215 4.12 -1.67 -18.15
C ILE A 215 4.14 -2.86 -17.20
N TRP A 216 3.91 -2.62 -15.90
CA TRP A 216 3.83 -3.68 -14.92
C TRP A 216 2.37 -4.09 -14.69
N LEU A 217 2.04 -5.32 -15.09
CA LEU A 217 0.70 -5.87 -14.93
C LEU A 217 0.50 -6.45 -13.54
N TRP A 218 -0.56 -6.03 -12.85
CA TRP A 218 -0.90 -6.61 -11.55
C TRP A 218 -2.36 -6.47 -11.11
N GLY A 219 -2.72 -7.19 -10.05
CA GLY A 219 -3.97 -6.95 -9.31
C GLY A 219 -5.19 -7.62 -9.91
N GLU A 220 -5.00 -8.77 -10.55
CA GLU A 220 -6.06 -9.62 -11.07
C GLU A 220 -7.10 -10.00 -10.02
N GLY A 221 -8.28 -10.39 -10.49
CA GLY A 221 -9.36 -10.88 -9.67
C GLY A 221 -10.61 -10.00 -9.71
N GLU A 222 -11.69 -10.57 -9.21
CA GLU A 222 -13.00 -9.94 -9.21
C GLU A 222 -13.45 -9.58 -7.80
N LEU A 223 -14.29 -8.55 -7.72
CA LEU A 223 -14.92 -8.18 -6.46
C LEU A 223 -15.82 -9.33 -5.99
N VAL A 224 -15.69 -9.67 -4.72
CA VAL A 224 -16.59 -10.59 -4.01
C VAL A 224 -17.27 -9.85 -2.88
N ASP A 225 -18.35 -10.42 -2.37
CA ASP A 225 -19.00 -9.90 -1.18
C ASP A 225 -18.01 -9.89 -0.01
N GLY A 226 -17.84 -8.71 0.56
CA GLY A 226 -16.92 -8.47 1.66
C GLY A 226 -17.62 -7.72 2.79
N GLN A 227 -17.00 -7.71 3.96
CA GLN A 227 -17.45 -6.92 5.11
C GLN A 227 -16.25 -6.44 5.89
N THR A 228 -16.44 -5.34 6.63
CA THR A 228 -15.42 -4.78 7.50
C THR A 228 -16.03 -4.34 8.82
N GLU A 229 -15.26 -4.46 9.91
CA GLU A 229 -15.66 -3.98 11.23
C GLU A 229 -15.41 -2.48 11.41
N PHE A 230 -14.60 -1.88 10.53
CA PHE A 230 -14.21 -0.48 10.61
C PHE A 230 -15.33 0.46 10.17
N ARG A 231 -15.60 1.47 10.99
CA ARG A 231 -16.56 2.54 10.70
C ARG A 231 -16.03 3.54 9.68
N THR A 232 -14.72 3.81 9.70
CA THR A 232 -14.10 4.77 8.77
C THR A 232 -12.67 4.36 8.45
N LEU A 233 -12.35 4.46 7.17
CA LEU A 233 -11.03 4.21 6.61
C LEU A 233 -10.36 5.56 6.31
N TRP A 234 -9.12 5.74 6.74
CA TRP A 234 -8.31 6.93 6.51
C TRP A 234 -7.06 6.54 5.72
N ALA A 235 -6.99 6.96 4.47
CA ALA A 235 -5.90 6.61 3.56
C ALA A 235 -5.89 7.52 2.34
N ASP A 236 -4.71 7.85 1.83
CA ASP A 236 -4.58 8.46 0.50
C ASP A 236 -4.45 7.40 -0.61
N ASP A 237 -4.32 6.12 -0.21
CA ASP A 237 -4.21 4.98 -1.12
C ASP A 237 -5.56 4.71 -1.83
N PRO A 238 -5.61 4.75 -3.18
CA PRO A 238 -6.82 4.45 -3.94
C PRO A 238 -7.35 3.03 -3.70
N LEU A 239 -6.54 2.04 -3.34
CA LEU A 239 -7.03 0.70 -2.98
C LEU A 239 -7.95 0.76 -1.75
N VAL A 240 -7.58 1.53 -0.73
CA VAL A 240 -8.40 1.69 0.48
C VAL A 240 -9.65 2.50 0.18
N GLN A 241 -9.56 3.52 -0.68
CA GLN A 241 -10.73 4.25 -1.16
C GLN A 241 -11.70 3.32 -1.91
N GLY A 242 -11.17 2.42 -2.73
CA GLY A 242 -11.90 1.36 -3.41
C GLY A 242 -12.61 0.40 -2.47
N ILE A 243 -11.91 -0.09 -1.45
CA ILE A 243 -12.50 -0.95 -0.40
C ILE A 243 -13.64 -0.21 0.29
N GLY A 244 -13.45 1.07 0.64
CA GLY A 244 -14.49 1.89 1.24
C GLY A 244 -15.74 1.99 0.36
N ARG A 245 -15.57 2.30 -0.92
CA ARG A 245 -16.69 2.37 -1.87
C ARG A 245 -17.39 1.02 -2.05
N HIS A 246 -16.63 -0.06 -2.26
CA HIS A 246 -17.18 -1.41 -2.44
C HIS A 246 -18.02 -1.84 -1.24
N LEU A 247 -17.51 -1.58 -0.03
CA LEU A 247 -18.19 -1.96 1.21
C LEU A 247 -19.21 -0.92 1.71
N SER A 248 -19.42 0.18 0.97
CA SER A 248 -20.26 1.30 1.40
C SER A 248 -19.85 1.87 2.78
N VAL A 249 -18.54 1.87 3.06
CA VAL A 249 -17.93 2.40 4.28
C VAL A 249 -17.28 3.75 3.98
N ASN A 250 -17.35 4.67 4.93
CA ASN A 250 -16.72 5.98 4.81
C ASN A 250 -15.20 5.83 4.67
N ALA A 251 -14.65 6.10 3.48
CA ALA A 251 -13.22 6.24 3.24
C ALA A 251 -12.89 7.70 2.97
N ARG A 252 -11.82 8.19 3.61
CA ARG A 252 -11.39 9.59 3.58
C ARG A 252 -9.88 9.68 3.40
N PRO A 253 -9.37 10.78 2.81
CA PRO A 253 -7.95 11.09 2.82
C PRO A 253 -7.37 11.08 4.25
N LEU A 254 -6.06 10.88 4.38
CA LEU A 254 -5.42 10.98 5.69
C LEU A 254 -5.64 12.39 6.29
N PRO A 255 -5.79 12.48 7.62
CA PRO A 255 -5.88 13.78 8.26
C PRO A 255 -4.55 14.53 8.12
N ALA A 256 -4.61 15.77 7.62
CA ALA A 256 -3.43 16.64 7.51
C ALA A 256 -2.78 16.95 8.87
N ASP A 257 -3.59 16.99 9.94
CA ASP A 257 -3.12 17.11 11.33
C ASP A 257 -3.72 15.96 12.16
N PRO A 258 -2.95 14.86 12.36
CA PRO A 258 -3.42 13.72 13.13
C PRO A 258 -3.70 14.05 14.60
N ALA A 259 -3.01 15.03 15.19
CA ALA A 259 -3.23 15.41 16.59
C ALA A 259 -4.58 16.10 16.77
N HIS A 260 -4.91 17.05 15.88
CA HIS A 260 -6.22 17.69 15.85
C HIS A 260 -7.34 16.70 15.50
N TRP A 261 -7.08 15.81 14.54
CA TRP A 261 -8.02 14.75 14.18
C TRP A 261 -8.31 13.80 15.36
N LEU A 262 -7.31 13.35 16.11
CA LEU A 262 -7.49 12.50 17.30
C LEU A 262 -8.36 13.19 18.38
N ALA A 263 -8.27 14.51 18.49
CA ALA A 263 -9.12 15.27 19.41
C ALA A 263 -10.59 15.24 18.99
N SER A 264 -10.88 15.23 17.68
CA SER A 264 -12.23 15.39 17.12
C SER A 264 -12.90 14.11 16.61
N VAL A 265 -12.14 13.02 16.40
CA VAL A 265 -12.65 11.79 15.78
C VAL A 265 -13.84 11.20 16.54
N GLY A 266 -14.90 10.83 15.82
CA GLY A 266 -16.07 10.19 16.42
C GLY A 266 -15.75 8.81 16.99
N PRO A 267 -16.67 8.21 17.77
CA PRO A 267 -16.51 6.85 18.25
C PRO A 267 -16.62 5.81 17.14
N GLY A 268 -16.07 4.63 17.40
CA GLY A 268 -16.05 3.50 16.48
C GLY A 268 -14.64 3.00 16.23
N GLN A 269 -14.56 2.03 15.33
CA GLN A 269 -13.29 1.46 14.87
C GLN A 269 -12.82 2.21 13.63
N HIS A 270 -11.57 2.65 13.62
CA HIS A 270 -10.98 3.37 12.50
C HIS A 270 -9.74 2.65 11.99
N TRP A 271 -9.65 2.53 10.67
CA TRP A 271 -8.46 2.04 9.99
C TRP A 271 -7.67 3.23 9.44
N ILE A 272 -6.36 3.22 9.63
CA ILE A 272 -5.44 4.22 9.11
C ILE A 272 -4.38 3.48 8.31
N HIS A 273 -4.21 3.83 7.04
CA HIS A 273 -3.24 3.19 6.15
C HIS A 273 -2.08 4.16 5.85
N LEU A 274 -0.87 3.80 6.29
CA LEU A 274 0.33 4.63 6.18
C LEU A 274 1.40 3.87 5.38
N THR A 275 1.53 4.20 4.10
CA THR A 275 2.38 3.47 3.14
C THR A 275 3.74 4.11 2.88
N GLY A 276 4.02 5.27 3.48
CA GLY A 276 5.22 6.07 3.21
C GLY A 276 6.56 5.37 3.45
N LEU A 277 6.58 4.24 4.16
CA LEU A 277 7.79 3.46 4.40
C LEU A 277 8.10 2.42 3.30
N LEU A 278 7.12 2.07 2.46
CA LEU A 278 7.28 0.99 1.48
C LEU A 278 8.32 1.32 0.40
N GLN A 279 8.26 2.53 -0.16
CA GLN A 279 9.17 2.96 -1.21
C GLN A 279 10.63 3.05 -0.74
N PRO A 280 10.98 3.80 0.32
CA PRO A 280 12.38 3.88 0.75
C PRO A 280 12.91 2.50 1.17
N LEU A 281 12.08 1.64 1.76
CA LEU A 281 12.48 0.27 2.09
C LEU A 281 12.77 -0.58 0.84
N ALA A 282 11.92 -0.48 -0.20
CA ALA A 282 12.11 -1.23 -1.44
C ALA A 282 13.41 -0.84 -2.17
N TYR A 283 13.78 0.44 -2.13
CA TYR A 283 15.03 0.94 -2.71
C TYR A 283 16.23 0.93 -1.75
N ARG A 284 16.07 0.38 -0.54
CA ARG A 284 17.09 0.33 0.52
C ARG A 284 17.64 1.71 0.91
N ASP A 285 16.80 2.72 0.81
CA ASP A 285 17.09 4.10 1.21
C ASP A 285 16.81 4.25 2.72
N LEU A 286 17.82 3.93 3.53
CA LEU A 286 17.72 3.97 4.98
C LEU A 286 17.57 5.38 5.53
N GLU A 287 18.12 6.38 4.84
CA GLU A 287 18.05 7.77 5.26
C GLU A 287 16.61 8.27 5.18
N HIS A 288 15.97 8.13 4.01
CA HIS A 288 14.57 8.49 3.83
C HIS A 288 13.63 7.61 4.65
N TRP A 289 13.94 6.32 4.82
CA TRP A 289 13.16 5.45 5.71
C TRP A 289 13.24 5.93 7.18
N SER A 290 14.43 6.26 7.67
CA SER A 290 14.64 6.77 9.05
C SER A 290 13.91 8.09 9.27
N GLN A 291 14.03 9.01 8.30
CA GLN A 291 13.32 10.30 8.32
C GLN A 291 11.80 10.09 8.34
N ALA A 292 11.25 9.22 7.50
CA ALA A 292 9.82 8.91 7.47
C ALA A 292 9.34 8.27 8.80
N VAL A 293 10.16 7.43 9.44
CA VAL A 293 9.86 6.89 10.77
C VAL A 293 9.83 7.99 11.84
N MET A 294 10.73 8.97 11.78
CA MET A 294 10.70 10.14 12.68
C MET A 294 9.46 11.01 12.48
N GLU A 295 9.04 11.21 11.24
CA GLU A 295 7.80 11.92 10.90
C GLU A 295 6.57 11.19 11.46
N LEU A 296 6.53 9.86 11.33
CA LEU A 296 5.47 9.04 11.94
C LEU A 296 5.47 9.11 13.48
N GLU A 297 6.65 9.15 14.11
CA GLU A 297 6.77 9.33 15.56
C GLU A 297 6.15 10.65 16.02
N ALA A 298 6.49 11.76 15.35
CA ALA A 298 5.98 13.08 15.70
C ALA A 298 4.48 13.22 15.36
N ALA A 299 4.07 12.83 14.15
CA ALA A 299 2.72 13.06 13.66
C ALA A 299 1.70 12.06 14.24
N TRP A 300 2.08 10.80 14.46
CA TRP A 300 1.14 9.74 14.83
C TRP A 300 1.42 9.14 16.22
N PHE A 301 2.61 8.60 16.46
CA PHE A 301 2.83 7.78 17.66
C PHE A 301 2.80 8.59 18.96
N GLN A 302 3.37 9.80 18.96
CA GLN A 302 3.32 10.70 20.11
C GLN A 302 1.87 11.13 20.46
N PRO A 303 1.06 11.66 19.51
CA PRO A 303 -0.34 11.97 19.75
C PRO A 303 -1.17 10.74 20.17
N LEU A 304 -0.96 9.59 19.55
CA LEU A 304 -1.68 8.35 19.90
C LEU A 304 -1.39 7.90 21.33
N LEU A 305 -0.12 7.94 21.74
CA LEU A 305 0.26 7.57 23.10
C LEU A 305 -0.37 8.53 24.12
N ALA A 306 -0.44 9.83 23.82
CA ALA A 306 -1.14 10.81 24.65
C ALA A 306 -2.65 10.54 24.71
N ALA A 307 -3.29 10.30 23.58
CA ALA A 307 -4.73 10.02 23.48
C ALA A 307 -5.14 8.73 24.22
N VAL A 308 -4.31 7.69 24.19
CA VAL A 308 -4.57 6.47 24.95
C VAL A 308 -4.35 6.68 26.46
N ARG A 309 -3.40 7.54 26.85
CA ARG A 309 -3.16 7.88 28.27
C ARG A 309 -4.30 8.69 28.87
N SER A 310 -4.89 9.63 28.12
CA SER A 310 -6.04 10.42 28.54
C SER A 310 -7.36 9.64 28.53
N GLY A 311 -7.38 8.44 27.94
CA GLY A 311 -8.59 7.62 27.79
C GLY A 311 -9.45 8.00 26.60
N ARG A 312 -9.00 8.96 25.77
CA ARG A 312 -9.67 9.36 24.52
C ARG A 312 -9.74 8.21 23.51
N VAL A 313 -8.64 7.47 23.38
CA VAL A 313 -8.55 6.25 22.55
C VAL A 313 -8.45 5.05 23.49
N GLN A 314 -9.33 4.08 23.33
CA GLN A 314 -9.33 2.90 24.20
C GLN A 314 -8.25 1.90 23.82
N ARG A 315 -8.05 1.72 22.50
CA ARG A 315 -7.12 0.75 21.93
C ARG A 315 -6.47 1.29 20.67
N VAL A 316 -5.17 1.05 20.55
CA VAL A 316 -4.40 1.22 19.32
C VAL A 316 -3.80 -0.12 18.93
N SER A 317 -4.05 -0.54 17.69
CA SER A 317 -3.45 -1.71 17.06
C SER A 317 -2.44 -1.23 16.03
N LEU A 318 -1.18 -1.65 16.15
CA LEU A 318 -0.16 -1.40 15.14
C LEU A 318 0.02 -2.67 14.31
N LEU A 319 -0.14 -2.55 12.99
CA LEU A 319 0.04 -3.62 12.02
C LEU A 319 1.23 -3.28 11.11
N PRO A 320 2.46 -3.68 11.47
CA PRO A 320 3.65 -3.47 10.63
C PRO A 320 3.65 -4.27 9.32
N CYS A 321 2.68 -5.18 9.17
CA CYS A 321 2.55 -6.08 8.03
C CYS A 321 3.76 -6.98 7.83
N ASN A 322 4.22 -7.60 8.93
CA ASN A 322 5.35 -8.52 8.97
C ASN A 322 5.02 -9.82 9.74
N GLY A 323 3.73 -10.17 9.80
CA GLY A 323 3.18 -11.32 10.52
C GLY A 323 2.85 -11.06 11.98
N ALA A 324 3.15 -9.87 12.51
CA ALA A 324 2.81 -9.46 13.88
C ALA A 324 1.76 -8.34 13.92
N VAL A 325 1.04 -8.27 15.03
CA VAL A 325 0.21 -7.13 15.42
C VAL A 325 0.48 -6.79 16.88
N PHE A 326 0.44 -5.50 17.22
CA PHE A 326 0.68 -5.01 18.57
C PHE A 326 -0.53 -4.23 19.07
N HIS A 327 -1.19 -4.73 20.12
CA HIS A 327 -2.34 -4.09 20.73
C HIS A 327 -1.95 -3.35 22.01
N TYR A 328 -2.07 -2.03 22.00
CA TYR A 328 -1.83 -1.16 23.14
C TYR A 328 -3.14 -0.56 23.66
N GLN A 329 -3.30 -0.54 24.98
CA GLN A 329 -4.47 0.02 25.68
C GLN A 329 -4.02 0.85 26.88
N GLY A 330 -4.87 1.74 27.37
CA GLY A 330 -4.57 2.63 28.50
C GLY A 330 -4.02 1.90 29.73
N ARG A 331 -4.54 0.71 30.04
CA ARG A 331 -4.09 -0.14 31.17
C ARG A 331 -2.65 -0.67 31.01
N HIS A 332 -2.14 -0.80 29.78
CA HIS A 332 -0.78 -1.31 29.53
C HIS A 332 0.30 -0.35 30.02
N ARG A 333 -0.03 0.91 30.32
CA ARG A 333 0.90 1.86 30.94
C ARG A 333 1.40 1.41 32.31
N PHE A 334 0.64 0.58 33.02
CA PHE A 334 0.99 0.06 34.34
C PHE A 334 1.85 -1.20 34.31
N ARG A 335 2.26 -1.69 33.12
CA ARG A 335 3.16 -2.84 32.98
C ARG A 335 4.62 -2.44 33.28
N PHE A 336 4.90 -2.00 34.51
CA PHE A 336 6.22 -1.51 34.94
C PHE A 336 7.31 -2.59 34.86
N TRP A 337 6.94 -3.88 34.89
CA TRP A 337 7.84 -5.00 34.69
C TRP A 337 8.32 -5.17 33.24
N ARG A 338 7.66 -4.53 32.27
CA ARG A 338 8.14 -4.45 30.89
C ARG A 338 8.88 -3.14 30.68
N ARG A 339 10.21 -3.22 30.59
CA ARG A 339 11.05 -2.09 30.21
C ARG A 339 10.81 -1.72 28.75
N ASP A 340 10.87 -0.44 28.45
CA ASP A 340 10.77 0.06 27.08
C ASP A 340 12.07 -0.37 26.36
N LYS A 341 11.95 -1.26 25.36
CA LYS A 341 13.07 -1.75 24.55
C LYS A 341 13.43 -0.72 23.48
N ARG A 342 14.68 -0.76 23.01
CA ARG A 342 15.12 0.01 21.83
C ARG A 342 14.35 -0.44 20.59
N PHE A 343 14.16 0.48 19.63
CA PHE A 343 13.47 0.20 18.38
C PHE A 343 14.11 -0.96 17.59
N SER A 344 15.45 -1.06 17.59
CA SER A 344 16.20 -2.17 16.98
C SER A 344 15.75 -3.56 17.43
N ALA A 345 15.21 -3.71 18.64
CA ALA A 345 14.75 -5.01 19.15
C ALA A 345 13.49 -5.55 18.44
N TYR A 346 12.87 -4.75 17.57
CA TYR A 346 11.65 -5.10 16.84
C TYR A 346 11.85 -5.22 15.32
N LEU A 347 13.01 -4.81 14.80
CA LEU A 347 13.31 -4.87 13.37
C LEU A 347 13.58 -6.33 12.94
N GLN A 348 13.15 -6.68 11.74
CA GLN A 348 13.35 -7.98 11.10
C GLN A 348 14.51 -7.97 10.10
#